data_AF-A0A7V3END6-F1
#
_entry.id   AF-A0A7V3END6-F1
#
_cell.length_a   1.000
_cell.length_b   1.000
_cell.length_c   1.000
_cell.angle_alpha   90.00
_cell.angle_beta   90.00
_cell.angle_gamma   90.00
#
_symmetry.space_group_name_H-M   'P 1'
#
loop_
_entity.id
_entity.type
_entity.pdbx_description
1 polymer ?
#
loop_
_entity_poly.entity_id
_entity_poly.type
_entity_poly.pdbx_seq_one_letter_code
_entity_poly.pdbx_strand_id
1 'polypeptide(L)'
;MNVPESRLEEIRALYTDGLNLQAHAKALEAGPYREWEGASARVLAGRLIAHLGAPRLAFAMKQSTAKRHPDHPEALYYYACEVLTRCGPWSTIRYIEDRMRTVDGRGSDDVRSSWYALYAETLGRLRDFASAWEWQERAERFPRLDPWPLVCRAHLLEMEDRRPEAIEVAREALKSRPFYRPATTLLAGLLADADRIDEALELLREADRRIESNTVAAQLGYLLSEVQRHDEARAAWERYEALSPLLEPSEKEWLSARRCDAACETGAWSAAAAFAVQAKSPFYERLARRLAEDPGSGRRVLLPVGFVRQHHITCAPATLTALSAFWGRAVEHLTLAEEICYNGTSNHGERAWAERNGFATREFTVTMESAVALIDRGVPF
;
A
#
# COMPACT_ATOMS: atom_id res chain seq x y z
N MET A 1 -19.53 -10.03 25.77
CA MET A 1 -20.36 -11.01 25.04
C MET A 1 -19.48 -12.13 24.53
N ASN A 2 -19.76 -13.36 24.97
CA ASN A 2 -19.05 -14.55 24.52
C ASN A 2 -19.62 -15.01 23.17
N VAL A 3 -18.78 -15.11 22.15
CA VAL A 3 -19.18 -15.58 20.81
C VAL A 3 -19.02 -17.11 20.78
N PRO A 4 -20.06 -17.89 20.47
CA PRO A 4 -19.94 -19.35 20.39
C PRO A 4 -18.84 -19.79 19.41
N GLU A 5 -18.06 -20.82 19.76
CA GLU A 5 -16.91 -21.24 18.95
C GLU A 5 -17.33 -21.65 17.52
N SER A 6 -18.43 -22.39 17.38
CA SER A 6 -18.97 -22.77 16.06
C SER A 6 -19.30 -21.56 15.18
N ARG A 7 -19.74 -20.46 15.78
CA ARG A 7 -19.98 -19.20 15.07
C ARG A 7 -18.67 -18.52 14.69
N LEU A 8 -17.69 -18.56 15.59
CA LEU A 8 -16.37 -17.99 15.33
C LEU A 8 -15.66 -18.71 14.17
N GLU A 9 -15.80 -20.03 14.10
CA GLU A 9 -15.31 -20.88 13.01
C GLU A 9 -15.98 -20.53 11.67
N GLU A 10 -17.31 -20.35 11.64
CA GLU A 10 -18.05 -19.91 10.44
C GLU A 10 -17.52 -18.56 9.92
N ILE A 11 -17.38 -17.58 10.82
CA ILE A 11 -16.87 -16.24 10.47
C ILE A 11 -15.42 -16.34 9.97
N ARG A 12 -14.60 -17.19 10.59
CA ARG A 12 -13.20 -17.41 10.21
C ARG A 12 -13.09 -18.06 8.83
N ALA A 13 -13.96 -19.02 8.50
CA ALA A 13 -14.00 -19.64 7.18
C ALA A 13 -14.32 -18.60 6.09
N LEU A 14 -15.40 -17.82 6.26
CA LEU A 14 -15.77 -16.75 5.32
C LEU A 14 -14.65 -15.70 5.16
N TYR A 15 -14.04 -15.28 6.27
CA TYR A 15 -12.89 -14.38 6.26
C TYR A 15 -11.71 -14.99 5.47
N THR A 16 -11.49 -16.29 5.62
CA THR A 16 -10.41 -17.01 4.92
C THR A 16 -10.71 -17.12 3.42
N ASP A 17 -11.96 -17.25 3.03
CA ASP A 17 -12.33 -17.24 1.61
C ASP A 17 -12.37 -15.82 1.01
N GLY A 18 -12.02 -14.79 1.79
CA GLY A 18 -12.01 -13.40 1.36
C GLY A 18 -13.42 -12.78 1.29
N LEU A 19 -14.43 -13.43 1.87
CA LEU A 19 -15.84 -13.02 1.85
C LEU A 19 -16.14 -12.15 3.09
N ASN A 20 -15.50 -10.98 3.17
CA ASN A 20 -15.52 -10.13 4.36
C ASN A 20 -16.90 -9.50 4.66
N LEU A 21 -17.74 -9.20 3.66
CA LEU A 21 -19.10 -8.69 3.90
C LEU A 21 -20.02 -9.80 4.44
N GLN A 22 -19.84 -11.03 3.95
CA GLN A 22 -20.57 -12.19 4.47
C GLN A 22 -20.13 -12.51 5.91
N ALA A 23 -18.82 -12.50 6.16
CA ALA A 23 -18.26 -12.62 7.49
C ALA A 23 -18.76 -11.51 8.42
N HIS A 24 -18.91 -10.27 7.91
CA HIS A 24 -19.47 -9.15 8.64
C HIS A 24 -20.94 -9.37 9.02
N ALA A 25 -21.78 -9.79 8.08
CA ALA A 25 -23.19 -10.09 8.35
C ALA A 25 -23.33 -11.15 9.46
N LYS A 26 -22.54 -12.22 9.40
CA LYS A 26 -22.50 -13.26 10.43
C LYS A 26 -21.97 -12.77 11.77
N ALA A 27 -20.97 -11.90 11.75
CA ALA A 27 -20.46 -11.28 12.96
C ALA A 27 -21.50 -10.40 13.66
N LEU A 28 -22.35 -9.69 12.92
CA LEU A 28 -23.41 -8.87 13.49
C LEU A 28 -24.50 -9.70 14.19
N GLU A 29 -24.75 -10.95 13.76
CA GLU A 29 -25.63 -11.89 14.49
C GLU A 29 -25.09 -12.22 15.90
N ALA A 30 -23.76 -12.15 16.09
CA ALA A 30 -23.10 -12.37 17.37
C ALA A 30 -22.96 -11.11 18.24
N GLY A 31 -23.56 -9.99 17.81
CA GLY A 31 -23.55 -8.71 18.52
C GLY A 31 -22.38 -7.78 18.14
N PRO A 32 -22.36 -6.54 18.68
CA PRO A 32 -21.38 -5.53 18.30
C PRO A 32 -19.93 -5.95 18.61
N TYR A 33 -19.01 -5.75 17.66
CA TYR A 33 -17.60 -6.16 17.80
C TYR A 33 -16.91 -5.70 19.10
N ARG A 34 -17.25 -4.50 19.60
CA ARG A 34 -16.65 -3.94 20.82
C ARG A 34 -16.95 -4.77 22.07
N GLU A 35 -18.08 -5.46 22.05
CA GLU A 35 -18.57 -6.27 23.16
C GLU A 35 -18.01 -7.69 23.13
N TRP A 36 -17.30 -8.09 22.07
CA TRP A 36 -16.75 -9.44 21.97
C TRP A 36 -15.67 -9.68 23.04
N GLU A 37 -15.78 -10.83 23.69
CA GLU A 37 -14.85 -11.34 24.70
C GLU A 37 -14.02 -12.50 24.16
N GLY A 38 -12.90 -12.80 24.83
CA GLY A 38 -11.95 -13.83 24.38
C GLY A 38 -10.93 -13.29 23.37
N ALA A 39 -9.69 -13.75 23.50
CA ALA A 39 -8.59 -13.24 22.69
C ALA A 39 -8.78 -13.54 21.20
N SER A 40 -9.11 -14.79 20.84
CA SER A 40 -9.28 -15.24 19.46
C SER A 40 -10.43 -14.54 18.74
N ALA A 41 -11.57 -14.36 19.41
CA ALA A 41 -12.71 -13.63 18.86
C ALA A 41 -12.36 -12.16 18.59
N ARG A 42 -11.72 -11.49 19.56
CA ARG A 42 -11.31 -10.09 19.42
C ARG A 42 -10.21 -9.88 18.37
N VAL A 43 -9.31 -10.84 18.19
CA VAL A 43 -8.33 -10.84 17.10
C VAL A 43 -9.04 -10.92 15.75
N LEU A 44 -9.97 -11.87 15.57
CA LEU A 44 -10.73 -11.99 14.32
C LEU A 44 -11.55 -10.73 14.04
N ALA A 45 -12.22 -10.16 15.05
CA ALA A 45 -12.92 -8.89 14.95
C ALA A 45 -11.99 -7.77 14.49
N GLY A 46 -10.82 -7.59 15.14
CA GLY A 46 -9.86 -6.57 14.77
C GLY A 46 -9.33 -6.71 13.34
N ARG A 47 -9.17 -7.95 12.85
CA ARG A 47 -8.81 -8.21 11.45
C ARG A 47 -9.95 -7.83 10.50
N LEU A 48 -11.16 -8.30 10.76
CA LEU A 48 -12.33 -8.07 9.91
C LEU A 48 -12.69 -6.58 9.83
N ILE A 49 -12.72 -5.87 10.95
CA ILE A 49 -13.00 -4.42 11.02
C ILE A 49 -12.05 -3.61 10.12
N ALA A 50 -10.78 -4.00 10.02
CA ALA A 50 -9.82 -3.33 9.14
C ALA A 50 -10.22 -3.46 7.66
N HIS A 51 -10.69 -4.63 7.23
CA HIS A 51 -11.17 -4.88 5.85
C HIS A 51 -12.51 -4.23 5.54
N LEU A 52 -13.23 -3.74 6.54
CA LEU A 52 -14.54 -3.09 6.40
C LEU A 52 -14.45 -1.55 6.45
N GLY A 53 -13.25 -0.98 6.43
CA GLY A 53 -13.02 0.47 6.36
C GLY A 53 -12.89 1.18 7.71
N ALA A 54 -12.63 0.44 8.80
CA ALA A 54 -12.47 1.03 10.13
C ALA A 54 -11.07 0.78 10.76
N PRO A 55 -10.00 1.31 10.15
CA PRO A 55 -8.62 1.04 10.59
C PRO A 55 -8.33 1.53 12.01
N ARG A 56 -8.92 2.64 12.47
CA ARG A 56 -8.67 3.15 13.83
C ARG A 56 -9.34 2.27 14.89
N LEU A 57 -10.57 1.83 14.65
CA LEU A 57 -11.25 0.87 15.51
C LEU A 57 -10.51 -0.47 15.54
N ALA A 58 -10.07 -0.98 14.38
CA ALA A 58 -9.27 -2.20 14.29
C ALA A 58 -7.99 -2.10 15.13
N PHE A 59 -7.26 -0.98 15.02
CA PHE A 59 -6.08 -0.71 15.85
C PHE A 59 -6.42 -0.74 17.34
N ALA A 60 -7.44 0.00 17.78
CA ALA A 60 -7.85 0.06 19.17
C ALA A 60 -8.23 -1.32 19.72
N MET A 61 -8.92 -2.15 18.91
CA MET A 61 -9.27 -3.53 19.26
C MET A 61 -8.03 -4.41 19.40
N LYS A 62 -7.09 -4.38 18.45
CA LYS A 62 -5.84 -5.17 18.50
C LYS A 62 -4.98 -4.76 19.70
N GLN A 63 -4.78 -3.47 19.92
CA GLN A 63 -4.04 -2.95 21.07
C GLN A 63 -4.68 -3.36 22.40
N SER A 64 -5.99 -3.15 22.55
CA SER A 64 -6.70 -3.51 23.77
C SER A 64 -6.63 -5.02 24.04
N THR A 65 -6.68 -5.85 22.98
CA THR A 65 -6.62 -7.30 23.10
C THR A 65 -5.25 -7.78 23.54
N ALA A 66 -4.17 -7.25 22.94
CA ALA A 66 -2.80 -7.55 23.38
C ALA A 66 -2.53 -7.13 24.83
N LYS A 67 -3.11 -6.01 25.30
CA LYS A 67 -3.01 -5.57 26.69
C LYS A 67 -3.78 -6.46 27.67
N ARG A 68 -4.97 -6.93 27.29
CA ARG A 68 -5.83 -7.79 28.13
C ARG A 68 -5.35 -9.24 28.17
N HIS A 69 -4.66 -9.68 27.11
CA HIS A 69 -4.20 -11.05 26.95
C HIS A 69 -2.69 -11.06 26.59
N PRO A 70 -1.81 -10.66 27.54
CA PRO A 70 -0.38 -10.51 27.28
C PRO A 70 0.33 -11.83 26.96
N ASP A 71 -0.28 -12.97 27.27
CA ASP A 71 0.25 -14.31 26.98
C ASP A 71 -0.36 -14.97 25.73
N HIS A 72 -1.22 -14.26 24.97
CA HIS A 72 -1.89 -14.81 23.79
C HIS A 72 -1.13 -14.47 22.49
N PRO A 73 -0.43 -15.43 21.87
CA PRO A 73 0.52 -15.16 20.79
C PRO A 73 -0.08 -14.49 19.56
N GLU A 74 -1.27 -14.93 19.13
CA GLU A 74 -1.94 -14.34 17.96
C GLU A 74 -2.31 -12.86 18.22
N ALA A 75 -2.66 -12.51 19.47
CA ALA A 75 -3.01 -11.13 19.82
C ALA A 75 -1.77 -10.24 19.85
N LEU A 76 -0.65 -10.76 20.35
CA LEU A 76 0.64 -10.08 20.30
C LEU A 76 1.07 -9.84 18.85
N TYR A 77 0.96 -10.86 17.99
CA TYR A 77 1.34 -10.78 16.57
C TYR A 77 0.58 -9.67 15.83
N TYR A 78 -0.74 -9.67 15.88
CA TYR A 78 -1.52 -8.64 15.18
C TYR A 78 -1.31 -7.25 15.75
N TYR A 79 -0.94 -7.11 17.03
CA TYR A 79 -0.54 -5.83 17.58
C TYR A 79 0.88 -5.43 17.15
N ALA A 80 1.82 -6.37 17.02
CA ALA A 80 3.15 -6.09 16.49
C ALA A 80 3.09 -5.50 15.07
N CYS A 81 2.20 -6.00 14.20
CA CYS A 81 1.93 -5.39 12.89
C CYS A 81 1.53 -3.91 13.01
N GLU A 82 0.69 -3.56 13.99
CA GLU A 82 0.28 -2.18 14.23
C GLU A 82 1.42 -1.32 14.81
N VAL A 83 2.29 -1.89 15.64
CA VAL A 83 3.50 -1.22 16.13
C VAL A 83 4.41 -0.87 14.96
N LEU A 84 4.56 -1.76 13.97
CA LEU A 84 5.34 -1.48 12.77
C LEU A 84 4.77 -0.30 11.99
N THR A 85 3.47 -0.32 11.72
CA THR A 85 2.80 0.74 10.95
C THR A 85 2.83 2.10 11.66
N ARG A 86 2.71 2.14 12.99
CA ARG A 86 2.51 3.40 13.74
C ARG A 86 3.73 3.91 14.49
N CYS A 87 4.64 3.03 14.87
CA CYS A 87 5.81 3.35 15.69
C CYS A 87 7.13 3.05 14.96
N GLY A 88 7.07 2.37 13.81
CA GLY A 88 8.23 2.10 12.96
C GLY A 88 9.07 0.89 13.37
N PRO A 89 10.15 0.62 12.63
CA PRO A 89 10.89 -0.64 12.75
C PRO A 89 11.55 -0.84 14.11
N TRP A 90 12.20 0.19 14.66
CA TRP A 90 12.92 0.08 15.93
C TRP A 90 12.01 -0.31 17.10
N SER A 91 10.86 0.35 17.24
CA SER A 91 9.89 -0.01 18.28
C SER A 91 9.33 -1.42 18.10
N THR A 92 9.23 -1.88 16.86
CA THR A 92 8.73 -3.22 16.53
C THR A 92 9.74 -4.28 16.90
N ILE A 93 11.03 -4.09 16.59
CA ILE A 93 12.12 -4.99 16.99
C ILE A 93 12.10 -5.20 18.51
N ARG A 94 12.11 -4.10 19.27
CA ARG A 94 12.03 -4.17 20.74
C ARG A 94 10.76 -4.88 21.20
N TYR A 95 9.61 -4.58 20.59
CA TYR A 95 8.35 -5.22 20.94
C TYR A 95 8.40 -6.74 20.73
N ILE A 96 8.96 -7.17 19.60
CA ILE A 96 9.10 -8.57 19.19
C ILE A 96 10.08 -9.30 20.12
N GLU A 97 11.27 -8.76 20.34
CA GLU A 97 12.32 -9.38 21.16
C GLU A 97 11.87 -9.59 22.62
N ASP A 98 11.25 -8.57 23.23
CA ASP A 98 10.70 -8.64 24.59
C ASP A 98 9.69 -9.79 24.78
N ARG A 99 9.04 -10.23 23.69
CA ARG A 99 7.92 -11.18 23.69
C ARG A 99 8.22 -12.49 22.97
N MET A 100 9.43 -12.64 22.43
CA MET A 100 9.85 -13.80 21.66
C MET A 100 9.62 -15.10 22.44
N ARG A 101 10.05 -15.14 23.71
CA ARG A 101 9.88 -16.32 24.57
C ARG A 101 8.42 -16.75 24.74
N THR A 102 7.50 -15.79 24.83
CA THR A 102 6.06 -16.07 24.96
C THR A 102 5.51 -16.67 23.68
N VAL A 103 5.87 -16.10 22.53
CA VAL A 103 5.40 -16.58 21.22
C VAL A 103 6.01 -17.93 20.88
N ASP A 104 7.30 -18.14 21.17
CA ASP A 104 7.97 -19.43 20.97
C ASP A 104 7.35 -20.54 21.82
N GLY A 105 7.06 -20.25 23.09
CA GLY A 105 6.56 -21.25 24.04
C GLY A 105 5.06 -21.56 23.91
N ARG A 106 4.25 -20.65 23.36
CA ARG A 106 2.78 -20.77 23.36
C ARG A 106 2.14 -20.63 21.97
N GLY A 107 2.85 -20.11 20.98
CA GLY A 107 2.31 -19.87 19.64
C GLY A 107 2.02 -21.18 18.91
N SER A 108 1.04 -21.18 18.02
CA SER A 108 0.95 -22.22 16.99
C SER A 108 2.09 -22.04 15.97
N ASP A 109 2.34 -23.08 15.17
CA ASP A 109 3.32 -23.03 14.08
C ASP A 109 3.05 -21.83 13.14
N ASP A 110 1.79 -21.58 12.77
CA ASP A 110 1.40 -20.46 11.90
C ASP A 110 1.71 -19.09 12.54
N VAL A 111 1.46 -18.94 13.84
CA VAL A 111 1.72 -17.69 14.56
C VAL A 111 3.22 -17.46 14.72
N ARG A 112 4.01 -18.51 15.04
CA ARG A 112 5.47 -18.40 15.11
C ARG A 112 6.08 -18.08 13.75
N SER A 113 5.62 -18.75 12.70
CA SER A 113 6.01 -18.46 11.31
C SER A 113 5.74 -16.99 10.96
N SER A 114 4.53 -16.50 11.22
CA SER A 114 4.15 -15.12 10.93
C SER A 114 4.92 -14.10 11.77
N TRP A 115 5.23 -14.44 13.02
CA TRP A 115 6.03 -13.61 13.93
C TRP A 115 7.48 -13.47 13.46
N TYR A 116 8.12 -14.57 13.05
CA TYR A 116 9.47 -14.54 12.50
C TYR A 116 9.52 -13.81 11.15
N ALA A 117 8.52 -14.01 10.29
CA ALA A 117 8.40 -13.29 9.03
C ALA A 117 8.25 -11.77 9.23
N LEU A 118 7.43 -11.34 10.21
CA LEU A 118 7.31 -9.92 10.57
C LEU A 118 8.64 -9.36 11.09
N TYR A 119 9.39 -10.14 11.88
CA TYR A 119 10.69 -9.71 12.38
C TYR A 119 11.70 -9.56 11.24
N ALA A 120 11.75 -10.52 10.32
CA ALA A 120 12.56 -10.47 9.10
C ALA A 120 12.23 -9.22 8.26
N GLU A 121 10.95 -8.96 7.98
CA GLU A 121 10.51 -7.77 7.25
C GLU A 121 10.95 -6.47 7.98
N THR A 122 10.84 -6.45 9.31
CA THR A 122 11.22 -5.30 10.12
C THR A 122 12.73 -5.02 10.04
N LEU A 123 13.56 -6.06 10.08
CA LEU A 123 15.02 -5.96 9.89
C LEU A 123 15.37 -5.51 8.46
N GLY A 124 14.66 -6.02 7.45
CA GLY A 124 14.79 -5.61 6.06
C GLY A 124 14.51 -4.12 5.84
N ARG A 125 13.52 -3.54 6.56
CA ARG A 125 13.25 -2.09 6.54
C ARG A 125 14.40 -1.25 7.10
N LEU A 126 15.26 -1.82 7.95
CA LEU A 126 16.51 -1.23 8.42
C LEU A 126 17.72 -1.63 7.56
N ARG A 127 17.49 -2.40 6.49
CA ARG A 127 18.49 -2.94 5.56
C ARG A 127 19.52 -3.88 6.20
N ASP A 128 19.18 -4.47 7.35
CA ASP A 128 19.92 -5.60 7.92
C ASP A 128 19.46 -6.91 7.25
N PHE A 129 19.87 -7.08 5.98
CA PHE A 129 19.44 -8.20 5.15
C PHE A 129 19.97 -9.54 5.62
N ALA A 130 21.18 -9.57 6.17
CA ALA A 130 21.77 -10.80 6.70
C ALA A 130 20.87 -11.38 7.80
N SER A 131 20.56 -10.57 8.82
CA SER A 131 19.66 -11.00 9.89
C SER A 131 18.23 -11.25 9.37
N ALA A 132 17.74 -10.40 8.45
CA ALA A 132 16.41 -10.57 7.88
C ALA A 132 16.24 -11.93 7.20
N TRP A 133 17.19 -12.35 6.37
CA TRP A 133 17.14 -13.66 5.70
C TRP A 133 17.25 -14.83 6.69
N GLU A 134 18.09 -14.72 7.72
CA GLU A 134 18.14 -15.75 8.77
C GLU A 134 16.78 -15.97 9.44
N TRP A 135 16.06 -14.88 9.75
CA TRP A 135 14.73 -14.97 10.35
C TRP A 135 13.65 -15.40 9.34
N GLN A 136 13.77 -15.00 8.08
CA GLN A 136 12.89 -15.44 7.01
C GLN A 136 13.00 -16.95 6.79
N GLU A 137 14.21 -17.50 6.75
CA GLU A 137 14.43 -18.94 6.67
C GLU A 137 13.83 -19.69 7.86
N ARG A 138 13.86 -19.11 9.06
CA ARG A 138 13.19 -19.71 10.23
C ARG A 138 11.67 -19.69 10.08
N ALA A 139 11.12 -18.61 9.52
CA ALA A 139 9.68 -18.51 9.26
C ALA A 139 9.19 -19.58 8.26
N GLU A 140 10.03 -19.97 7.31
CA GLU A 140 9.69 -20.92 6.24
C GLU A 140 9.89 -22.41 6.62
N ARG A 141 10.45 -22.71 7.80
CA ARG A 141 10.68 -24.11 8.25
C ARG A 141 9.42 -24.85 8.69
N PHE A 142 8.27 -24.18 8.81
CA PHE A 142 7.04 -24.79 9.31
C PHE A 142 6.30 -25.58 8.21
N PRO A 143 5.84 -26.82 8.48
CA PRO A 143 5.40 -27.79 7.46
C PRO A 143 4.10 -27.47 6.72
N ARG A 144 3.37 -26.42 7.10
CA ARG A 144 2.19 -25.89 6.39
C ARG A 144 2.26 -24.37 6.44
N LEU A 145 2.86 -23.75 5.44
CA LEU A 145 2.93 -22.29 5.41
C LEU A 145 1.58 -21.75 4.94
N ASP A 146 0.90 -21.00 5.82
CA ASP A 146 0.04 -19.89 5.37
C ASP A 146 0.84 -19.10 4.31
N PRO A 147 0.24 -18.55 3.24
CA PRO A 147 1.03 -17.87 2.21
C PRO A 147 1.74 -16.60 2.71
N TRP A 148 1.44 -16.15 3.93
CA TRP A 148 1.96 -14.92 4.52
C TRP A 148 3.50 -14.82 4.58
N PRO A 149 4.28 -15.82 5.02
CA PRO A 149 5.74 -15.73 5.01
C PRO A 149 6.32 -15.56 3.60
N LEU A 150 5.68 -16.11 2.57
CA LEU A 150 6.09 -15.86 1.17
C LEU A 150 5.83 -14.40 0.76
N VAL A 151 4.74 -13.79 1.25
CA VAL A 151 4.49 -12.35 1.05
C VAL A 151 5.59 -11.52 1.73
N CYS A 152 5.97 -11.84 2.97
CA CYS A 152 7.10 -11.19 3.65
C CYS A 152 8.43 -11.40 2.90
N ARG A 153 8.69 -12.60 2.37
CA ARG A 153 9.86 -12.89 1.52
C ARG A 153 9.89 -12.00 0.28
N ALA A 154 8.77 -11.87 -0.43
CA ALA A 154 8.66 -11.03 -1.60
C ALA A 154 8.89 -9.54 -1.25
N HIS A 155 8.38 -9.06 -0.11
CA HIS A 155 8.73 -7.73 0.39
C HIS A 155 10.22 -7.56 0.71
N LEU A 156 10.87 -8.57 1.30
CA LEU A 156 12.30 -8.51 1.57
C LEU A 156 13.13 -8.42 0.27
N LEU A 157 12.77 -9.21 -0.73
CA LEU A 157 13.36 -9.15 -2.07
C LEU A 157 13.12 -7.79 -2.75
N GLU A 158 11.91 -7.26 -2.64
CA GLU A 158 11.58 -5.91 -3.12
C GLU A 158 12.45 -4.85 -2.45
N MET A 159 12.62 -4.92 -1.12
CA MET A 159 13.49 -4.01 -0.39
C MET A 159 14.93 -4.11 -0.89
N GLU A 160 15.43 -5.30 -1.23
CA GLU A 160 16.75 -5.52 -1.86
C GLU A 160 16.86 -5.12 -3.34
N ASP A 161 15.82 -4.52 -3.92
CA ASP A 161 15.71 -4.22 -5.35
C ASP A 161 15.71 -5.47 -6.27
N ARG A 162 15.56 -6.68 -5.71
CA ARG A 162 15.46 -7.97 -6.42
C ARG A 162 14.03 -8.26 -6.88
N ARG A 163 13.45 -7.30 -7.61
CA ARG A 163 12.03 -7.29 -8.00
C ARG A 163 11.57 -8.44 -8.89
N PRO A 164 12.33 -8.92 -9.89
CA PRO A 164 11.92 -10.08 -10.68
C PRO A 164 11.68 -11.31 -9.81
N GLU A 165 12.52 -11.52 -8.80
CA GLU A 165 12.40 -12.62 -7.86
C GLU A 165 11.22 -12.40 -6.89
N ALA A 166 10.99 -11.16 -6.45
CA ALA A 166 9.82 -10.80 -5.65
C ALA A 166 8.50 -11.12 -6.38
N ILE A 167 8.42 -10.84 -7.68
CA ILE A 167 7.25 -11.18 -8.53
C ILE A 167 7.02 -12.69 -8.54
N GLU A 168 8.07 -13.49 -8.75
CA GLU A 168 7.94 -14.94 -8.80
C GLU A 168 7.48 -15.53 -7.46
N VAL A 169 8.03 -15.04 -6.34
CA VAL A 169 7.59 -15.45 -4.99
C VAL A 169 6.14 -15.02 -4.72
N ALA A 170 5.72 -13.82 -5.12
CA ALA A 170 4.34 -13.39 -4.97
C ALA A 170 3.37 -14.24 -5.82
N ARG A 171 3.78 -14.67 -7.02
CA ARG A 171 3.03 -15.65 -7.84
C ARG A 171 2.96 -17.02 -7.17
N GLU A 172 4.03 -17.48 -6.53
CA GLU A 172 4.04 -18.72 -5.75
C GLU A 172 3.04 -18.68 -4.59
N ALA A 173 2.99 -17.58 -3.84
CA ALA A 173 2.01 -17.38 -2.77
C ALA A 173 0.55 -17.46 -3.27
N LEU A 174 0.28 -17.04 -4.51
CA LEU A 174 -1.04 -17.16 -5.13
C LEU A 174 -1.35 -18.55 -5.67
N LYS A 175 -0.33 -19.38 -5.97
CA LYS A 175 -0.54 -20.80 -6.33
C LYS A 175 -1.06 -21.60 -5.14
N SER A 176 -0.55 -21.32 -3.93
CA SER A 176 -0.99 -22.01 -2.70
C SER A 176 -2.38 -21.55 -2.26
N ARG A 177 -2.70 -20.27 -2.44
CA ARG A 177 -4.03 -19.71 -2.18
C ARG A 177 -4.40 -18.65 -3.22
N PRO A 178 -5.21 -19.02 -4.22
CA PRO A 178 -5.69 -18.09 -5.23
C PRO A 178 -6.37 -16.88 -4.59
N PHE A 179 -6.05 -15.69 -5.10
CA PHE A 179 -6.59 -14.40 -4.62
C PHE A 179 -6.36 -14.13 -3.14
N TYR A 180 -5.34 -14.73 -2.51
CA TYR A 180 -4.92 -14.32 -1.19
C TYR A 180 -4.58 -12.83 -1.20
N ARG A 181 -5.40 -12.03 -0.51
CA ARG A 181 -5.40 -10.57 -0.65
C ARG A 181 -4.01 -9.95 -0.50
N PRO A 182 -3.18 -10.26 0.53
CA PRO A 182 -1.85 -9.65 0.63
C PRO A 182 -0.94 -9.94 -0.56
N ALA A 183 -0.90 -11.18 -1.03
CA ALA A 183 -0.10 -11.56 -2.20
C ALA A 183 -0.62 -10.92 -3.49
N THR A 184 -1.95 -10.79 -3.62
CA THR A 184 -2.59 -10.13 -4.77
C THR A 184 -2.20 -8.66 -4.84
N THR A 185 -2.31 -7.94 -3.71
CA THR A 185 -1.98 -6.51 -3.66
C THR A 185 -0.50 -6.25 -3.88
N LEU A 186 0.36 -7.12 -3.32
CA LEU A 186 1.81 -7.04 -3.54
C LEU A 186 2.17 -7.28 -5.00
N LEU A 187 1.69 -8.38 -5.59
CA LEU A 187 1.98 -8.72 -6.98
C LEU A 187 1.49 -7.61 -7.93
N ALA A 188 0.29 -7.07 -7.72
CA ALA A 188 -0.21 -5.98 -8.54
C ALA A 188 0.67 -4.71 -8.43
N GLY A 189 1.18 -4.40 -7.24
CA GLY A 189 2.12 -3.29 -7.04
C GLY A 189 3.46 -3.54 -7.75
N LEU A 190 4.05 -4.72 -7.59
CA LEU A 190 5.30 -5.10 -8.26
C LEU A 190 5.18 -5.12 -9.78
N LEU A 191 4.04 -5.55 -10.32
CA LEU A 191 3.76 -5.54 -11.75
C LEU A 191 3.64 -4.10 -12.27
N ALA A 192 2.94 -3.22 -11.54
CA ALA A 192 2.82 -1.82 -11.90
C ALA A 192 4.19 -1.11 -11.88
N ASP A 193 4.99 -1.36 -10.84
CA ASP A 193 6.37 -0.84 -10.74
C ASP A 193 7.29 -1.34 -11.87
N ALA A 194 6.99 -2.50 -12.45
CA ALA A 194 7.69 -3.08 -13.59
C ALA A 194 7.10 -2.67 -14.95
N ASP A 195 6.25 -1.64 -15.00
CA ASP A 195 5.54 -1.15 -16.19
C ASP A 195 4.64 -2.20 -16.87
N ARG A 196 4.25 -3.24 -16.12
CA ARG A 196 3.33 -4.31 -16.57
C ARG A 196 1.90 -3.99 -16.12
N ILE A 197 1.44 -2.79 -16.46
CA ILE A 197 0.20 -2.20 -15.94
C ILE A 197 -1.03 -3.02 -16.32
N ASP A 198 -1.10 -3.53 -17.55
CA ASP A 198 -2.24 -4.34 -18.00
C ASP A 198 -2.37 -5.66 -17.23
N GLU A 199 -1.24 -6.32 -16.91
CA GLU A 199 -1.25 -7.52 -16.07
C GLU A 199 -1.69 -7.22 -14.64
N ALA A 200 -1.25 -6.09 -14.08
CA ALA A 200 -1.67 -5.65 -12.75
C ALA A 200 -3.18 -5.36 -12.70
N LEU A 201 -3.71 -4.66 -13.71
CA LEU A 201 -5.14 -4.37 -13.83
C LEU A 201 -5.97 -5.64 -13.99
N GLU A 202 -5.54 -6.60 -14.82
CA GLU A 202 -6.28 -7.86 -15.00
C GLU A 202 -6.29 -8.69 -13.71
N LEU A 203 -5.16 -8.79 -13.01
CA LEU A 203 -5.08 -9.45 -11.71
C LEU A 203 -6.05 -8.83 -10.69
N LEU A 204 -6.05 -7.50 -10.59
CA LEU A 204 -6.92 -6.78 -9.64
C LEU A 204 -8.41 -6.91 -10.00
N ARG A 205 -8.77 -6.87 -11.29
CA ARG A 205 -10.15 -7.10 -11.75
C ARG A 205 -10.62 -8.51 -11.42
N GLU A 206 -9.80 -9.51 -11.69
CA GLU A 206 -10.17 -10.90 -11.38
C GLU A 206 -10.30 -11.12 -9.87
N ALA A 207 -9.40 -10.52 -9.07
CA ALA A 207 -9.51 -10.55 -7.62
C ALA A 207 -10.78 -9.87 -7.11
N ASP A 208 -11.15 -8.68 -7.61
CA ASP A 208 -12.38 -7.98 -7.19
C ASP A 208 -13.67 -8.77 -7.50
N ARG A 209 -13.66 -9.60 -8.56
CA ARG A 209 -14.75 -10.53 -8.87
C ARG A 209 -14.84 -11.72 -7.91
N ARG A 210 -13.74 -12.09 -7.25
CA ARG A 210 -13.61 -13.33 -6.48
C ARG A 210 -13.62 -13.12 -4.97
N ILE A 211 -13.13 -11.98 -4.49
CA ILE A 211 -13.06 -11.66 -3.06
C ILE A 211 -13.70 -10.31 -2.75
N GLU A 212 -14.19 -10.17 -1.52
CA GLU A 212 -14.81 -8.95 -1.01
C GLU A 212 -13.73 -8.12 -0.29
N SER A 213 -12.87 -7.44 -1.06
CA SER A 213 -11.75 -6.65 -0.51
C SER A 213 -11.76 -5.19 -0.95
N ASN A 214 -12.02 -4.29 0.00
CA ASN A 214 -11.92 -2.86 -0.25
C ASN A 214 -10.51 -2.44 -0.70
N THR A 215 -9.45 -3.09 -0.20
CA THR A 215 -8.06 -2.76 -0.55
C THR A 215 -7.77 -3.06 -2.02
N VAL A 216 -8.29 -4.17 -2.55
CA VAL A 216 -8.17 -4.51 -3.98
C VAL A 216 -8.93 -3.49 -4.83
N ALA A 217 -10.17 -3.15 -4.46
CA ALA A 217 -10.95 -2.14 -5.17
C ALA A 217 -10.26 -0.75 -5.15
N ALA A 218 -9.65 -0.37 -4.02
CA ALA A 218 -8.91 0.88 -3.92
C ALA A 218 -7.65 0.89 -4.80
N GLN A 219 -6.87 -0.19 -4.78
CA GLN A 219 -5.67 -0.31 -5.63
C GLN A 219 -6.03 -0.31 -7.12
N LEU A 220 -7.14 -0.95 -7.49
CA LEU A 220 -7.68 -0.90 -8.84
C LEU A 220 -8.06 0.53 -9.24
N GLY A 221 -8.78 1.25 -8.37
CA GLY A 221 -9.15 2.66 -8.58
C GLY A 221 -7.94 3.59 -8.75
N TYR A 222 -6.89 3.40 -7.96
CA TYR A 222 -5.62 4.12 -8.11
C TYR A 222 -5.00 3.85 -9.48
N LEU A 223 -4.78 2.59 -9.82
CA LEU A 223 -4.08 2.23 -11.06
C LEU A 223 -4.86 2.67 -12.30
N LEU A 224 -6.19 2.55 -12.28
CA LEU A 224 -7.06 3.06 -13.35
C LEU A 224 -7.00 4.58 -13.48
N SER A 225 -6.82 5.31 -12.37
CA SER A 225 -6.66 6.76 -12.40
C SER A 225 -5.34 7.16 -13.05
N GLU A 226 -4.24 6.45 -12.72
CA GLU A 226 -2.91 6.68 -13.31
C GLU A 226 -2.93 6.47 -14.84
N VAL A 227 -3.62 5.44 -15.33
CA VAL A 227 -3.78 5.20 -16.78
C VAL A 227 -4.95 5.95 -17.42
N GLN A 228 -5.50 6.96 -16.74
CA GLN A 228 -6.56 7.84 -17.25
C GLN A 228 -7.87 7.13 -17.68
N ARG A 229 -8.15 5.95 -17.10
CA ARG A 229 -9.42 5.21 -17.28
C ARG A 229 -10.43 5.65 -16.22
N HIS A 230 -10.78 6.94 -16.26
CA HIS A 230 -11.49 7.63 -15.17
C HIS A 230 -12.88 7.06 -14.84
N ASP A 231 -13.63 6.60 -15.84
CA ASP A 231 -14.95 5.98 -15.62
C ASP A 231 -14.86 4.66 -14.84
N GLU A 232 -13.87 3.83 -15.16
CA GLU A 232 -13.62 2.59 -14.43
C GLU A 232 -13.06 2.88 -13.04
N ALA A 233 -12.20 3.91 -12.90
CA ALA A 233 -11.72 4.34 -11.59
C ALA A 233 -12.87 4.77 -10.68
N ARG A 234 -13.85 5.52 -11.22
CA ARG A 234 -15.08 5.88 -10.50
C ARG A 234 -15.85 4.64 -10.03
N ALA A 235 -16.05 3.65 -10.90
CA ALA A 235 -16.70 2.40 -10.53
C ALA A 235 -15.93 1.64 -9.42
N ALA A 236 -14.59 1.65 -9.46
CA ALA A 236 -13.75 1.06 -8.42
C ALA A 236 -13.90 1.80 -7.07
N TRP A 237 -14.05 3.13 -7.08
CA TRP A 237 -14.31 3.91 -5.86
C TRP A 237 -15.72 3.70 -5.29
N GLU A 238 -16.72 3.47 -6.14
CA GLU A 238 -18.06 3.03 -5.71
C GLU A 238 -18.00 1.63 -5.09
N ARG A 239 -17.24 0.72 -5.70
CA ARG A 239 -16.98 -0.63 -5.19
C ARG A 239 -16.27 -0.61 -3.84
N TYR A 240 -15.25 0.23 -3.67
CA TYR A 240 -14.54 0.42 -2.39
C TYR A 240 -15.50 0.80 -1.25
N GLU A 241 -16.40 1.76 -1.50
CA GLU A 241 -17.36 2.22 -0.50
C GLU A 241 -18.36 1.10 -0.13
N ALA A 242 -18.88 0.39 -1.13
CA ALA A 242 -19.79 -0.73 -0.92
C ALA A 242 -19.16 -1.88 -0.11
N LEU A 243 -17.85 -2.09 -0.26
CA LEU A 243 -17.06 -3.07 0.50
C LEU A 243 -16.64 -2.58 1.90
N SER A 244 -16.98 -1.34 2.26
CA SER A 244 -16.54 -0.69 3.50
C SER A 244 -17.72 -0.24 4.38
N PRO A 245 -18.54 -1.16 4.92
CA PRO A 245 -19.73 -0.79 5.70
C PRO A 245 -19.40 -0.07 7.02
N LEU A 246 -18.15 -0.14 7.49
CA LEU A 246 -17.69 0.54 8.70
C LEU A 246 -16.85 1.79 8.40
N LEU A 247 -16.89 2.31 7.16
CA LEU A 247 -16.00 3.37 6.67
C LEU A 247 -15.92 4.57 7.64
N GLU A 248 -14.73 4.75 8.23
CA GLU A 248 -14.46 5.79 9.22
C GLU A 248 -14.46 7.19 8.58
N PRO A 249 -14.70 8.27 9.35
CA PRO A 249 -14.75 9.63 8.81
C PRO A 249 -13.51 10.04 8.00
N SER A 250 -12.31 9.70 8.48
CA SER A 250 -11.06 10.01 7.75
C SER A 250 -10.97 9.28 6.42
N GLU A 251 -11.50 8.06 6.33
CA GLU A 251 -11.53 7.27 5.10
C GLU A 251 -12.58 7.82 4.12
N LYS A 252 -13.72 8.35 4.62
CA LYS A 252 -14.71 9.07 3.79
C LYS A 252 -14.13 10.35 3.20
N GLU A 253 -13.37 11.09 4.00
CA GLU A 253 -12.67 12.31 3.57
C GLU A 253 -11.63 11.97 2.49
N TRP A 254 -10.83 10.92 2.70
CA TRP A 254 -9.89 10.40 1.69
C TRP A 254 -10.60 9.92 0.41
N LEU A 255 -11.70 9.18 0.51
CA LEU A 255 -12.47 8.72 -0.66
C LEU A 255 -13.05 9.90 -1.44
N SER A 256 -13.54 10.92 -0.73
CA SER A 256 -14.04 12.15 -1.33
C SER A 256 -12.96 12.89 -2.11
N ALA A 257 -11.72 12.92 -1.59
CA ALA A 257 -10.57 13.45 -2.32
C ALA A 257 -10.35 12.72 -3.65
N ARG A 258 -10.36 11.38 -3.65
CA ARG A 258 -10.20 10.57 -4.88
C ARG A 258 -11.33 10.79 -5.89
N ARG A 259 -12.57 10.90 -5.43
CA ARG A 259 -13.72 11.21 -6.28
C ARG A 259 -13.65 12.63 -6.84
N CYS A 260 -13.15 13.59 -6.07
CA CYS A 260 -12.87 14.93 -6.56
C CYS A 260 -11.83 14.91 -7.68
N ASP A 261 -10.70 14.23 -7.48
CA ASP A 261 -9.63 14.14 -8.48
C ASP A 261 -10.17 13.54 -9.80
N ALA A 262 -10.90 12.41 -9.72
CA ALA A 262 -11.50 11.78 -10.89
C ALA A 262 -12.57 12.65 -11.57
N ALA A 263 -13.36 13.41 -10.81
CA ALA A 263 -14.35 14.33 -11.36
C ALA A 263 -13.69 15.54 -12.06
N CYS A 264 -12.55 16.03 -11.55
CA CYS A 264 -11.76 17.05 -12.23
C CYS A 264 -11.23 16.55 -13.58
N GLU A 265 -10.73 15.32 -13.64
CA GLU A 265 -10.18 14.73 -14.86
C GLU A 265 -11.25 14.48 -15.95
N THR A 266 -12.50 14.26 -15.56
CA THR A 266 -13.64 14.08 -16.48
C THR A 266 -14.38 15.38 -16.79
N GLY A 267 -13.95 16.51 -16.23
CA GLY A 267 -14.63 17.80 -16.40
C GLY A 267 -15.98 17.92 -15.67
N ALA A 268 -16.28 17.01 -14.74
CA ALA A 268 -17.49 17.02 -13.93
C ALA A 268 -17.39 18.01 -12.76
N TRP A 269 -17.21 19.31 -13.07
CA TRP A 269 -16.82 20.35 -12.11
C TRP A 269 -17.77 20.51 -10.93
N SER A 270 -19.08 20.41 -11.14
CA SER A 270 -20.05 20.48 -10.05
C SER A 270 -19.92 19.32 -9.06
N ALA A 271 -19.67 18.10 -9.57
CA ALA A 271 -19.42 16.93 -8.74
C ALA A 271 -18.07 17.05 -8.02
N ALA A 272 -17.03 17.52 -8.73
CA ALA A 272 -15.72 17.78 -8.15
C ALA A 272 -15.79 18.77 -6.98
N ALA A 273 -16.51 19.89 -7.14
CA ALA A 273 -16.71 20.87 -6.08
C ALA A 273 -17.41 20.27 -4.85
N ALA A 274 -18.45 19.46 -5.07
CA ALA A 274 -19.18 18.79 -3.99
C ALA A 274 -18.29 17.79 -3.21
N PHE A 275 -17.49 16.99 -3.92
CA PHE A 275 -16.54 16.06 -3.29
C PHE A 275 -15.39 16.79 -2.59
N ALA A 276 -14.89 17.89 -3.15
CA ALA A 276 -13.84 18.70 -2.55
C ALA A 276 -14.25 19.26 -1.17
N VAL A 277 -15.51 19.69 -1.00
CA VAL A 277 -16.05 20.11 0.30
C VAL A 277 -16.04 18.95 1.31
N GLN A 278 -16.36 17.74 0.86
CA GLN A 278 -16.41 16.55 1.72
C GLN A 278 -15.03 16.03 2.12
N ALA A 279 -13.99 16.32 1.33
CA ALA A 279 -12.61 15.92 1.62
C ALA A 279 -11.96 16.64 2.82
N LYS A 280 -12.50 17.81 3.22
CA LYS A 280 -12.11 18.57 4.44
C LYS A 280 -10.61 18.74 4.68
N SER A 281 -9.86 18.93 3.59
CA SER A 281 -8.44 19.28 3.63
C SER A 281 -8.26 20.71 3.13
N PRO A 282 -7.29 21.48 3.67
CA PRO A 282 -7.05 22.85 3.24
C PRO A 282 -6.83 23.00 1.72
N PHE A 283 -6.29 21.97 1.07
CA PHE A 283 -6.14 21.93 -0.38
C PHE A 283 -7.50 21.86 -1.08
N TYR A 284 -8.33 20.88 -0.72
CA TYR A 284 -9.63 20.65 -1.34
C TYR A 284 -10.64 21.76 -1.01
N GLU A 285 -10.57 22.41 0.15
CA GLU A 285 -11.40 23.58 0.45
C GLU A 285 -11.09 24.78 -0.44
N ARG A 286 -9.80 24.98 -0.79
CA ARG A 286 -9.41 26.00 -1.78
C ARG A 286 -9.88 25.61 -3.19
N LEU A 287 -9.75 24.33 -3.54
CA LEU A 287 -10.21 23.82 -4.82
C LEU A 287 -11.73 23.98 -4.97
N ALA A 288 -12.51 23.62 -3.95
CA ALA A 288 -13.97 23.77 -3.93
C ALA A 288 -14.40 25.21 -4.21
N ARG A 289 -13.76 26.20 -3.57
CA ARG A 289 -14.04 27.62 -3.80
C ARG A 289 -13.76 28.02 -5.24
N ARG A 290 -12.59 27.63 -5.78
CA ARG A 290 -12.23 27.92 -7.17
C ARG A 290 -13.19 27.29 -8.17
N LEU A 291 -13.56 26.03 -7.96
CA LEU A 291 -14.52 25.32 -8.81
C LEU A 291 -15.93 25.92 -8.74
N ALA A 292 -16.30 26.54 -7.61
CA ALA A 292 -17.59 27.22 -7.46
C ALA A 292 -17.63 28.60 -8.13
N GLU A 293 -16.51 29.33 -8.12
CA GLU A 293 -16.41 30.67 -8.71
C GLU A 293 -16.24 30.60 -10.23
N ASP A 294 -15.38 29.69 -10.72
CA ASP A 294 -14.96 29.67 -12.12
C ASP A 294 -14.63 28.23 -12.59
N PRO A 295 -15.67 27.38 -12.77
CA PRO A 295 -15.48 25.97 -13.11
C PRO A 295 -14.86 25.81 -14.50
N GLY A 296 -13.70 25.13 -14.57
CA GLY A 296 -13.09 24.74 -15.84
C GLY A 296 -12.41 25.86 -16.62
N SER A 297 -12.17 27.03 -16.02
CA SER A 297 -11.47 28.15 -16.69
C SER A 297 -9.96 27.96 -16.83
N GLY A 298 -9.39 27.03 -16.07
CA GLY A 298 -7.97 26.70 -16.11
C GLY A 298 -7.61 25.88 -17.35
N ARG A 299 -6.48 26.21 -17.98
CA ARG A 299 -5.87 25.34 -19.00
C ARG A 299 -5.12 24.20 -18.31
N ARG A 300 -5.50 22.95 -18.61
CA ARG A 300 -4.73 21.76 -18.19
C ARG A 300 -3.57 21.53 -19.15
N VAL A 301 -2.36 21.45 -18.63
CA VAL A 301 -1.16 21.08 -19.38
C VAL A 301 -0.56 19.86 -18.71
N LEU A 302 -0.43 18.76 -19.44
CA LEU A 302 0.16 17.52 -18.96
C LEU A 302 1.37 17.18 -19.82
N LEU A 303 2.54 17.07 -19.20
CA LEU A 303 3.76 16.61 -19.85
C LEU A 303 3.92 15.11 -19.59
N PRO A 304 3.96 14.25 -20.63
CA PRO A 304 4.02 12.80 -20.46
C PRO A 304 5.44 12.34 -20.09
N VAL A 305 5.92 12.72 -18.90
CA VAL A 305 7.18 12.21 -18.35
C VAL A 305 6.95 10.78 -17.87
N GLY A 306 7.71 9.84 -18.44
CA GLY A 306 7.58 8.42 -18.11
C GLY A 306 7.99 8.13 -16.66
N PHE A 307 7.47 7.02 -16.11
CA PHE A 307 7.87 6.54 -14.80
C PHE A 307 9.17 5.74 -14.89
N VAL A 308 10.11 6.02 -13.99
CA VAL A 308 11.32 5.22 -13.80
C VAL A 308 11.40 4.83 -12.33
N ARG A 309 11.34 3.53 -12.05
CA ARG A 309 11.43 3.01 -10.68
C ARG A 309 12.86 3.16 -10.17
N GLN A 310 13.06 4.03 -9.18
CA GLN A 310 14.35 4.14 -8.50
C GLN A 310 14.70 2.85 -7.71
N HIS A 311 16.00 2.56 -7.65
CA HIS A 311 16.64 1.64 -6.71
C HIS A 311 17.05 2.39 -5.44
N HIS A 312 17.51 1.68 -4.41
CA HIS A 312 18.01 2.29 -3.19
C HIS A 312 19.08 3.36 -3.47
N ILE A 313 18.83 4.59 -3.00
CA ILE A 313 19.72 5.76 -3.17
C ILE A 313 19.99 6.05 -4.67
N THR A 314 18.96 6.07 -5.51
CA THR A 314 19.12 6.43 -6.94
C THR A 314 18.06 7.41 -7.46
N CYS A 315 17.57 8.30 -6.58
CA CYS A 315 16.50 9.23 -6.90
C CYS A 315 16.83 10.18 -8.07
N ALA A 316 17.94 10.91 -7.99
CA ALA A 316 18.38 11.78 -9.07
C ALA A 316 18.65 11.00 -10.38
N PRO A 317 19.32 9.84 -10.35
CA PRO A 317 19.45 9.00 -11.53
C PRO A 317 18.12 8.59 -12.19
N ALA A 318 17.12 8.22 -11.39
CA ALA A 318 15.80 7.86 -11.91
C ALA A 318 15.11 9.07 -12.57
N THR A 319 15.18 10.25 -11.94
CA THR A 319 14.65 11.50 -12.51
C THR A 319 15.33 11.86 -13.82
N LEU A 320 16.67 11.84 -13.87
CA LEU A 320 17.42 12.14 -15.09
C LEU A 320 17.11 11.15 -16.21
N THR A 321 16.92 9.88 -15.87
CA THR A 321 16.51 8.85 -16.84
C THR A 321 15.13 9.18 -17.44
N ALA A 322 14.16 9.52 -16.59
CA ALA A 322 12.80 9.88 -17.03
C ALA A 322 12.80 11.14 -17.91
N LEU A 323 13.54 12.19 -17.50
CA LEU A 323 13.67 13.43 -18.27
C LEU A 323 14.40 13.22 -19.60
N SER A 324 15.45 12.39 -19.60
CA SER A 324 16.20 12.11 -20.82
C SER A 324 15.35 11.34 -21.84
N ALA A 325 14.53 10.39 -21.38
CA ALA A 325 13.55 9.69 -22.20
C ALA A 325 12.49 10.64 -22.77
N PHE A 326 11.97 11.58 -21.96
CA PHE A 326 11.02 12.61 -22.43
C PHE A 326 11.55 13.41 -23.61
N TRP A 327 12.85 13.73 -23.62
CA TRP A 327 13.52 14.45 -24.71
C TRP A 327 14.04 13.53 -25.84
N GLY A 328 13.65 12.25 -25.87
CA GLY A 328 14.03 11.29 -26.91
C GLY A 328 15.49 10.79 -26.81
N ARG A 329 16.11 10.92 -25.64
CA ARG A 329 17.51 10.54 -25.36
C ARG A 329 17.55 9.51 -24.24
N ALA A 330 16.96 8.35 -24.45
CA ALA A 330 16.88 7.30 -23.43
C ALA A 330 18.26 6.91 -22.88
N VAL A 331 18.36 6.76 -21.57
CA VAL A 331 19.55 6.30 -20.85
C VAL A 331 19.14 5.15 -19.94
N GLU A 332 20.05 4.22 -19.67
CA GLU A 332 19.79 3.13 -18.72
C GLU A 332 20.05 3.63 -17.28
N HIS A 333 19.07 3.40 -16.40
CA HIS A 333 19.03 3.97 -15.04
C HIS A 333 20.20 3.53 -14.17
N LEU A 334 20.54 2.24 -14.16
CA LEU A 334 21.59 1.71 -13.30
C LEU A 334 22.98 2.13 -13.77
N THR A 335 23.21 2.14 -15.08
CA THR A 335 24.43 2.66 -15.70
C THR A 335 24.64 4.13 -15.32
N LEU A 336 23.57 4.92 -15.38
CA LEU A 336 23.62 6.32 -14.96
C LEU A 336 23.89 6.44 -13.46
N ALA A 337 23.24 5.62 -12.63
CA ALA A 337 23.47 5.60 -11.19
C ALA A 337 24.92 5.23 -10.84
N GLU A 338 25.54 4.26 -11.51
CA GLU A 338 26.95 3.90 -11.34
C GLU A 338 27.91 5.06 -11.68
N GLU A 339 27.54 5.91 -12.64
CA GLU A 339 28.38 7.04 -13.06
C GLU A 339 28.34 8.21 -12.06
N ILE A 340 27.17 8.50 -11.48
CA ILE A 340 26.96 9.76 -10.73
C ILE A 340 26.52 9.58 -9.28
N CYS A 341 26.17 8.37 -8.84
CA CYS A 341 25.65 8.12 -7.51
C CYS A 341 26.68 7.39 -6.63
N TYR A 342 27.19 8.10 -5.62
CA TYR A 342 28.05 7.52 -4.59
C TYR A 342 27.59 8.06 -3.23
N ASN A 343 26.91 7.22 -2.44
CA ASN A 343 26.20 7.61 -1.21
C ASN A 343 25.22 8.78 -1.42
N GLY A 344 24.57 8.79 -2.59
CA GLY A 344 23.73 9.88 -3.05
C GLY A 344 24.34 10.53 -4.29
N THR A 345 23.56 11.42 -4.89
CA THR A 345 23.96 12.14 -6.10
C THR A 345 24.18 13.60 -5.72
N SER A 346 25.33 14.14 -6.10
CA SER A 346 25.62 15.56 -5.86
C SER A 346 25.07 16.41 -7.01
N ASN A 347 24.59 17.61 -6.69
CA ASN A 347 24.11 18.55 -7.71
C ASN A 347 25.16 18.81 -8.81
N HIS A 348 26.45 18.85 -8.45
CA HIS A 348 27.52 19.02 -9.44
C HIS A 348 27.65 17.79 -10.36
N GLY A 349 27.52 16.58 -9.81
CA GLY A 349 27.56 15.34 -10.60
C GLY A 349 26.43 15.27 -11.61
N GLU A 350 25.21 15.62 -11.21
CA GLU A 350 24.04 15.70 -12.10
C GLU A 350 24.27 16.70 -13.24
N ARG A 351 24.72 17.92 -12.92
CA ARG A 351 25.00 18.95 -13.93
C ARG A 351 26.10 18.52 -14.90
N ALA A 352 27.22 18.03 -14.36
CA ALA A 352 28.36 17.63 -15.17
C ALA A 352 27.99 16.47 -16.10
N TRP A 353 27.20 15.50 -15.62
CA TRP A 353 26.66 14.43 -16.45
C TRP A 353 25.74 14.96 -17.55
N ALA A 354 24.78 15.82 -17.21
CA ALA A 354 23.84 16.39 -18.17
C ALA A 354 24.58 17.18 -19.26
N GLU A 355 25.53 18.04 -18.89
CA GLU A 355 26.36 18.83 -19.83
C GLU A 355 27.21 17.94 -20.74
N ARG A 356 27.90 16.92 -20.20
CA ARG A 356 28.67 15.96 -21.01
C ARG A 356 27.79 15.20 -22.00
N ASN A 357 26.55 14.93 -21.60
CA ASN A 357 25.56 14.29 -22.45
C ASN A 357 24.80 15.31 -23.31
N GLY A 358 25.25 16.56 -23.44
CA GLY A 358 24.70 17.53 -24.40
C GLY A 358 23.38 18.18 -23.98
N PHE A 359 23.01 18.11 -22.70
CA PHE A 359 21.92 18.91 -22.15
C PHE A 359 22.44 20.28 -21.72
N ALA A 360 21.58 21.30 -21.82
CA ALA A 360 21.83 22.59 -21.20
C ALA A 360 21.31 22.58 -19.76
N THR A 361 22.19 22.90 -18.81
CA THR A 361 21.88 22.96 -17.38
C THR A 361 21.69 24.41 -16.93
N ARG A 362 20.64 24.66 -16.15
CA ARG A 362 20.38 25.95 -15.52
C ARG A 362 19.78 25.73 -14.15
N GLU A 363 20.37 26.35 -13.14
CA GLU A 363 19.81 26.37 -11.80
C GLU A 363 18.83 27.52 -11.67
N PHE A 364 17.71 27.26 -11.01
CA PHE A 364 16.71 28.28 -10.72
C PHE A 364 15.97 27.94 -9.44
N THR A 365 15.34 28.95 -8.84
CA THR A 365 14.44 28.74 -7.70
C THR A 365 13.06 28.38 -8.22
N VAL A 366 12.54 27.23 -7.79
CA VAL A 366 11.17 26.82 -8.11
C VAL A 366 10.19 27.76 -7.38
N THR A 367 9.44 28.53 -8.16
CA THR A 367 8.31 29.35 -7.72
C THR A 367 7.08 28.92 -8.52
N MET A 368 5.88 29.32 -8.09
CA MET A 368 4.66 29.04 -8.87
C MET A 368 4.77 29.61 -10.30
N GLU A 369 5.32 30.81 -10.44
CA GLU A 369 5.50 31.47 -11.73
C GLU A 369 6.49 30.71 -12.63
N SER A 370 7.66 30.32 -12.11
CA SER A 370 8.64 29.58 -12.91
C SER A 370 8.16 28.18 -13.29
N ALA A 371 7.46 27.50 -12.37
CA ALA A 371 6.86 26.20 -12.63
C ALA A 371 5.83 26.25 -13.76
N VAL A 372 4.88 27.19 -13.69
CA VAL A 372 3.86 27.39 -14.75
C VAL A 372 4.53 27.75 -16.07
N ALA A 373 5.49 28.68 -16.06
CA ALA A 373 6.16 29.14 -17.27
C ALA A 373 6.92 28.01 -17.99
N LEU A 374 7.52 27.07 -17.26
CA LEU A 374 8.22 25.90 -17.82
C LEU A 374 7.24 24.86 -18.37
N ILE A 375 6.21 24.51 -17.59
CA ILE A 375 5.17 23.57 -18.01
C ILE A 375 4.46 24.07 -19.27
N ASP A 376 4.11 25.36 -19.30
CA ASP A 376 3.45 26.01 -20.44
C ASP A 376 4.29 25.97 -21.71
N ARG A 377 5.62 25.89 -21.57
CA ARG A 377 6.60 25.77 -22.66
C ARG A 377 6.94 24.32 -23.00
N GLY A 378 6.33 23.35 -22.34
CA GLY A 378 6.61 21.93 -22.58
C GLY A 378 7.89 21.43 -21.93
N VAL A 379 8.41 22.11 -20.91
CA VAL A 379 9.68 21.77 -20.25
C VAL A 379 9.40 21.12 -18.89
N PRO A 380 9.60 19.80 -18.73
CA PRO A 380 9.63 19.18 -17.41
C PRO A 380 10.93 19.57 -16.70
N PHE A 381 10.87 19.72 -15.37
CA PHE A 381 11.97 20.25 -14.56
C PHE A 381 12.05 19.58 -13.19
#